data_AF-A0A7S2GJB4-F1
#
_entry.id   AF-A0A7S2GJB4-F1
#
_cell.length_a   1.000
_cell.length_b   1.000
_cell.length_c   1.000
_cell.angle_alpha   90.00
_cell.angle_beta   90.00
_cell.angle_gamma   90.00
#
_symmetry.space_group_name_H-M   'P 1'
#
loop_
_entity.id
_entity.type
_entity.pdbx_description
1 polymer ?
#
loop_
_entity_poly.entity_id
_entity_poly.type
_entity_poly.pdbx_seq_one_letter_code
_entity_poly.pdbx_strand_id
1 'polypeptide(L)'
;YKGVMLCNRPFAGAAAAANTGVGGVTKTAFVCGNVPDKIGTNVPVGTREVNTAVKRTKKETALTRHKKWLRDLQRTKDELEETYVNEMKSKEESKKRFMESEAKKRANRNESKTGEATKPMWAMTEENAKEASDQKEEEDEMDLLNFAKGLDFDKYIDDMEVSTMIEQVKNRIGELETMNEEEVAAQEIRGENRPQTLSEQSIAKLQAKYGDVPRAEEKDDDAVSVARSVLGDDAKMKGVHSQKSVTAIAARKGLGKITEAKEEEKREAPRIVTHTDDDGTRLANKKEVHNLPYMNRNPCV
;
A
#
# COMPACT_ATOMS: atom_id res chain seq x y z
N TYR A 1 8.42 -42.10 23.47
CA TYR A 1 9.33 -41.78 22.35
C TYR A 1 8.71 -42.30 21.05
N LYS A 2 8.08 -41.42 20.26
CA LYS A 2 7.63 -41.72 18.89
C LYS A 2 8.56 -40.98 17.94
N GLY A 3 9.50 -41.70 17.34
CA GLY A 3 10.46 -41.14 16.40
C GLY A 3 9.81 -40.88 15.05
N VAL A 4 9.81 -39.61 14.63
CA VAL A 4 9.48 -39.20 13.26
C VAL A 4 10.70 -39.50 12.40
N MET A 5 10.60 -40.49 11.51
CA MET A 5 11.63 -40.76 10.52
C MET A 5 11.59 -39.69 9.42
N LEU A 6 12.43 -38.66 9.55
CA LEU A 6 12.81 -37.78 8.44
C LEU A 6 13.59 -38.61 7.40
N CYS A 7 12.91 -39.05 6.35
CA CYS A 7 13.57 -39.60 5.17
C CYS A 7 13.97 -38.46 4.22
N ASN A 8 15.18 -37.93 4.41
CA ASN A 8 15.90 -37.24 3.34
C ASN A 8 16.32 -38.28 2.30
N ARG A 9 15.55 -38.43 1.21
CA ARG A 9 15.99 -39.21 0.04
C ARG A 9 16.72 -38.27 -0.92
N PRO A 10 18.06 -38.36 -1.07
CA PRO A 10 18.74 -37.68 -2.15
C PRO A 10 18.34 -38.30 -3.48
N PHE A 11 18.02 -37.42 -4.43
CA PHE A 11 17.67 -37.72 -5.81
C PHE A 11 18.90 -38.30 -6.53
N ALA A 12 19.00 -39.63 -6.59
CA ALA A 12 19.96 -40.31 -7.44
C ALA A 12 19.47 -40.30 -8.89
N GLY A 13 19.81 -39.21 -9.60
CA GLY A 13 19.62 -39.08 -11.04
C GLY A 13 20.34 -40.22 -11.78
N ALA A 14 19.57 -40.95 -12.59
CA ALA A 14 20.04 -41.97 -13.50
C ALA A 14 20.77 -41.35 -14.70
N ALA A 15 22.01 -40.90 -14.46
CA ALA A 15 22.92 -40.44 -15.50
C ALA A 15 24.35 -40.87 -15.19
N ALA A 16 24.63 -42.17 -15.21
CA ALA A 16 25.96 -42.76 -15.43
C ALA A 16 25.90 -44.28 -15.38
N ALA A 17 25.63 -44.95 -16.51
CA ALA A 17 26.06 -46.32 -16.76
C ALA A 17 25.83 -46.69 -18.23
N ALA A 18 26.61 -46.08 -19.12
CA ALA A 18 26.79 -46.58 -20.48
C ALA A 18 28.28 -46.64 -20.76
N ASN A 19 28.93 -47.74 -20.36
CA ASN A 19 29.75 -48.57 -21.23
C ASN A 19 30.59 -49.60 -20.46
N THR A 20 30.83 -50.71 -21.17
CA THR A 20 31.68 -51.87 -20.81
C THR A 20 31.07 -52.77 -19.73
N GLY A 21 30.85 -54.07 -19.91
CA GLY A 21 31.21 -55.04 -20.93
C GLY A 21 31.29 -56.42 -20.24
N VAL A 22 31.11 -57.48 -21.02
CA VAL A 22 31.52 -58.87 -20.71
C VAL A 22 30.53 -59.77 -19.94
N GLY A 23 29.92 -60.69 -20.70
CA GLY A 23 30.02 -62.14 -20.46
C GLY A 23 29.04 -62.78 -19.47
N GLY A 24 27.95 -63.35 -19.98
CA GLY A 24 27.06 -64.18 -19.17
C GLY A 24 25.93 -64.88 -19.93
N VAL A 25 26.29 -65.93 -20.67
CA VAL A 25 25.50 -67.13 -21.02
C VAL A 25 24.01 -66.96 -21.35
N THR A 26 23.76 -67.06 -22.66
CA THR A 26 22.48 -67.22 -23.35
C THR A 26 21.63 -68.36 -22.78
N LYS A 27 20.46 -68.04 -22.21
CA LYS A 27 19.30 -68.94 -22.29
C LYS A 27 18.57 -68.61 -23.59
N THR A 28 18.68 -69.52 -24.55
CA THR A 28 18.06 -69.46 -25.87
C THR A 28 16.53 -69.39 -25.75
N ALA A 29 15.98 -68.18 -25.85
CA ALA A 29 14.59 -68.01 -26.23
C ALA A 29 14.45 -68.35 -27.72
N PHE A 30 13.39 -69.08 -28.07
CA PHE A 30 13.09 -69.61 -29.40
C PHE A 30 13.60 -68.73 -30.56
N VAL A 31 14.52 -69.27 -31.35
CA VAL A 31 14.95 -68.69 -32.61
C VAL A 31 13.83 -68.90 -33.62
N CYS A 32 12.98 -67.88 -33.85
CA CYS A 32 12.14 -67.86 -35.03
C CYS A 32 13.06 -67.71 -36.24
N GLY A 33 13.10 -68.73 -37.10
CA GLY A 33 13.82 -68.66 -38.38
C GLY A 33 13.28 -67.50 -39.21
N ASN A 34 14.16 -66.74 -39.86
CA ASN A 34 13.78 -65.65 -40.74
C ASN A 34 13.01 -66.25 -41.94
N VAL A 35 11.68 -66.12 -41.94
CA VAL A 35 10.85 -66.56 -43.06
C VAL A 35 11.03 -65.54 -44.18
N PRO A 36 11.48 -65.93 -45.39
CA PRO A 36 11.58 -64.99 -46.50
C PRO A 36 10.18 -64.43 -46.80
N ASP A 37 10.08 -63.10 -46.85
CA ASP A 37 8.84 -62.41 -47.15
C ASP A 37 8.24 -62.97 -48.45
N LYS A 38 6.97 -63.40 -48.37
CA LYS A 38 6.25 -63.85 -49.56
C LYS A 38 6.13 -62.67 -50.51
N ILE A 39 6.63 -62.83 -51.74
CA ILE A 39 6.43 -61.87 -52.82
C ILE A 39 4.93 -61.59 -52.93
N GLY A 40 4.53 -60.34 -52.62
CA GLY A 40 3.13 -59.89 -52.68
C GLY A 40 2.56 -59.20 -51.44
N THR A 41 3.25 -59.18 -50.29
CA THR A 41 2.74 -58.50 -49.07
C THR A 41 3.16 -57.03 -48.90
N ASN A 42 4.00 -56.49 -49.79
CA ASN A 42 4.26 -55.05 -49.86
C ASN A 42 3.43 -54.45 -50.99
N VAL A 43 2.18 -54.09 -50.69
CA VAL A 43 1.54 -53.00 -51.43
C VAL A 43 2.22 -51.73 -50.90
N PRO A 44 2.96 -50.96 -51.72
CA PRO A 44 3.52 -49.71 -51.28
C PRO A 44 2.36 -48.80 -50.90
N VAL A 45 2.19 -48.52 -49.61
CA VAL A 45 1.29 -47.46 -49.09
C VAL A 45 1.93 -46.10 -49.41
N GLY A 46 2.29 -45.88 -50.68
CA GLY A 46 2.99 -44.70 -51.18
C GLY A 46 2.08 -43.52 -51.49
N THR A 47 0.77 -43.64 -51.23
CA THR A 47 -0.22 -42.57 -51.49
C THR A 47 -1.28 -42.49 -50.39
N ARG A 48 -1.01 -42.97 -49.17
CA ARG A 48 -1.74 -42.42 -48.02
C ARG A 48 -1.01 -41.17 -47.62
N GLU A 49 -1.49 -40.04 -48.15
CA GLU A 49 -1.16 -38.70 -47.67
C GLU A 49 -0.88 -38.79 -46.17
N VAL A 50 0.35 -38.41 -45.82
CA VAL A 50 0.87 -38.36 -44.46
C VAL A 50 -0.29 -38.02 -43.56
N ASN A 51 -0.74 -38.98 -42.74
CA ASN A 51 -1.70 -38.69 -41.69
C ASN A 51 -1.04 -37.54 -40.93
N THR A 52 -1.46 -36.30 -41.19
CA THR A 52 -1.13 -35.17 -40.34
C THR A 52 -1.68 -35.63 -39.02
N ALA A 53 -0.81 -36.10 -38.13
CA ALA A 53 -1.22 -36.75 -36.91
C ALA A 53 -2.07 -35.71 -36.21
N VAL A 54 -3.39 -35.85 -36.30
CA VAL A 54 -4.35 -34.87 -35.81
C VAL A 54 -4.00 -34.76 -34.34
N LYS A 55 -3.34 -33.67 -33.97
CA LYS A 55 -2.81 -33.48 -32.62
C LYS A 55 -4.04 -33.39 -31.74
N ARG A 56 -4.45 -34.54 -31.19
CA ARG A 56 -5.55 -34.60 -30.24
C ARG A 56 -5.21 -33.61 -29.15
N THR A 57 -6.04 -32.60 -28.99
CA THR A 57 -5.86 -31.61 -27.93
C THR A 57 -5.79 -32.40 -26.63
N LYS A 58 -4.66 -32.26 -25.91
CA LYS A 58 -4.50 -32.93 -24.62
C LYS A 58 -5.63 -32.40 -23.75
N LYS A 59 -6.60 -33.25 -23.42
CA LYS A 59 -7.74 -32.85 -22.58
C LYS A 59 -7.16 -32.30 -21.28
N GLU A 60 -7.65 -31.14 -20.84
CA GLU A 60 -7.28 -30.52 -19.57
C GLU A 60 -7.70 -31.43 -18.42
N THR A 61 -6.81 -32.36 -18.07
CA THR A 61 -7.03 -33.27 -16.94
C THR A 61 -6.88 -32.50 -15.63
N ALA A 62 -7.49 -33.00 -14.56
CA ALA A 62 -7.28 -32.46 -13.23
C ALA A 62 -5.78 -32.35 -12.87
N LEU A 63 -4.95 -33.31 -13.32
CA LEU A 63 -3.50 -33.27 -13.12
C LEU A 63 -2.81 -32.15 -13.91
N THR A 64 -3.26 -31.88 -15.14
CA THR A 64 -2.71 -30.77 -15.95
C THR A 64 -3.02 -29.42 -15.30
N ARG A 65 -4.26 -29.25 -14.80
CA ARG A 65 -4.68 -28.05 -14.07
C ARG A 65 -3.92 -27.89 -12.76
N HIS A 66 -3.75 -28.96 -11.98
CA HIS A 66 -2.99 -28.90 -10.73
C HIS A 66 -1.51 -28.57 -10.97
N LYS A 67 -0.88 -29.14 -12.00
CA LYS A 67 0.50 -28.78 -12.40
C LYS A 67 0.62 -27.34 -12.89
N LYS A 68 -0.42 -26.80 -13.52
CA LYS A 68 -0.48 -25.38 -13.87
C LYS A 68 -0.59 -24.53 -12.60
N TRP A 69 -1.51 -24.87 -11.72
CA TRP A 69 -1.70 -24.19 -10.44
C TRP A 69 -0.44 -24.20 -9.56
N LEU A 70 0.28 -25.32 -9.45
CA LEU A 70 1.54 -25.36 -8.69
C LEU A 70 2.61 -24.43 -9.28
N ARG A 71 2.67 -24.30 -10.61
CA ARG A 71 3.60 -23.37 -11.27
C ARG A 71 3.16 -21.92 -11.07
N ASP A 72 1.87 -21.65 -11.18
CA ASP A 72 1.31 -20.33 -10.92
C ASP A 72 1.52 -19.93 -9.45
N LEU A 73 1.34 -20.87 -8.51
CA LEU A 73 1.57 -20.67 -7.08
C LEU A 73 3.05 -20.39 -6.78
N GLN A 74 3.97 -21.17 -7.37
CA GLN A 74 5.40 -20.92 -7.24
C GLN A 74 5.77 -19.55 -7.80
N ARG A 75 5.21 -19.18 -8.96
CA ARG A 75 5.42 -17.86 -9.55
C ARG A 75 4.93 -16.73 -8.65
N THR A 76 3.73 -16.86 -8.08
CA THR A 76 3.19 -15.86 -7.14
C THR A 76 4.04 -15.73 -5.89
N LYS A 77 4.61 -16.84 -5.41
CA LYS A 77 5.54 -16.84 -4.28
C LYS A 77 6.83 -16.08 -4.64
N ASP A 78 7.46 -16.44 -5.76
CA ASP A 78 8.70 -15.82 -6.21
C ASP A 78 8.51 -14.31 -6.47
N GLU A 79 7.36 -13.91 -7.03
CA GLU A 79 6.98 -12.51 -7.24
C GLU A 79 6.80 -11.74 -5.93
N LEU A 80 6.12 -12.32 -4.93
CA LEU A 80 6.00 -11.71 -3.60
C LEU A 80 7.36 -11.55 -2.93
N GLU A 81 8.21 -12.58 -2.98
CA GLU A 81 9.55 -12.53 -2.42
C GLU A 81 10.40 -11.45 -3.11
N GLU A 82 10.31 -11.31 -4.43
CA GLU A 82 11.00 -10.27 -5.18
C GLU A 82 10.53 -8.86 -4.79
N THR A 83 9.21 -8.64 -4.68
CA THR A 83 8.67 -7.33 -4.26
C THR A 83 9.17 -6.94 -2.86
N TYR A 84 9.14 -7.87 -1.91
CA TYR A 84 9.64 -7.65 -0.55
C TYR A 84 11.14 -7.32 -0.54
N VAL A 85 11.96 -8.09 -1.27
CA VAL A 85 13.40 -7.84 -1.35
C VAL A 85 13.71 -6.50 -2.01
N ASN A 86 12.96 -6.12 -3.05
CA ASN A 86 13.13 -4.82 -3.71
C ASN A 86 12.73 -3.66 -2.81
N GLU A 87 11.64 -3.80 -2.06
CA GLU A 87 11.22 -2.79 -1.08
C GLU A 87 12.26 -2.62 0.03
N MET A 88 12.78 -3.73 0.57
CA MET A 88 13.85 -3.71 1.57
C MET A 88 15.12 -3.04 1.04
N LYS A 89 15.55 -3.38 -0.18
CA LYS A 89 16.69 -2.73 -0.83
C LYS A 89 16.47 -1.25 -1.05
N SER A 90 15.29 -0.84 -1.51
CA SER A 90 14.94 0.57 -1.71
C SER A 90 14.98 1.36 -0.39
N LYS A 91 14.49 0.76 0.70
CA LYS A 91 14.58 1.33 2.06
C LYS A 91 16.03 1.44 2.53
N GLU A 92 16.85 0.42 2.30
CA GLU A 92 18.28 0.43 2.63
C GLU A 92 19.05 1.48 1.82
N GLU A 93 18.80 1.59 0.53
CA GLU A 93 19.39 2.61 -0.34
C GLU A 93 18.97 4.02 0.10
N SER A 94 17.69 4.21 0.45
CA SER A 94 17.19 5.48 0.96
C SER A 94 17.88 5.86 2.28
N LYS A 95 18.01 4.92 3.21
CA LYS A 95 18.77 5.11 4.46
C LYS A 95 20.24 5.42 4.20
N LYS A 96 20.88 4.70 3.27
CA LYS A 96 22.28 4.93 2.90
C LYS A 96 22.48 6.31 2.29
N ARG A 97 21.61 6.74 1.37
CA ARG A 97 21.62 8.08 0.78
C ARG A 97 21.42 9.16 1.83
N PHE A 98 20.52 8.93 2.79
CA PHE A 98 20.33 9.85 3.91
C PHE A 98 21.59 9.97 4.77
N MET A 99 22.18 8.84 5.19
CA MET A 99 23.42 8.81 5.97
C MET A 99 24.60 9.45 5.24
N GLU A 100 24.73 9.22 3.93
CA GLU A 100 25.77 9.82 3.10
C GLU A 100 25.57 11.33 2.94
N SER A 101 24.34 11.78 2.72
CA SER A 101 23.98 13.21 2.67
C SER A 101 24.24 13.90 4.01
N GLU A 102 23.89 13.26 5.12
CA GLU A 102 24.12 13.77 6.46
C GLU A 102 25.62 13.82 6.80
N ALA A 103 26.39 12.78 6.46
CA ALA A 103 27.84 12.75 6.63
C ALA A 103 28.53 13.84 5.81
N LYS A 104 28.08 14.07 4.57
CA LYS A 104 28.57 15.15 3.71
C LYS A 104 28.28 16.52 4.30
N LYS A 105 27.07 16.74 4.84
CA LYS A 105 26.72 18.00 5.54
C LYS A 105 27.58 18.21 6.79
N ARG A 106 27.84 17.16 7.57
CA ARG A 106 28.75 17.24 8.74
C ARG A 106 30.19 17.57 8.33
N ALA A 107 30.68 16.99 7.24
CA ALA A 107 32.01 17.31 6.70
C ALA A 107 32.10 18.77 6.26
N ASN A 108 31.12 19.24 5.46
CA ASN A 108 31.05 20.64 5.02
C ASN A 108 30.97 21.63 6.20
N ARG A 109 30.22 21.30 7.26
CA ARG A 109 30.14 22.13 8.48
C ARG A 109 31.45 22.17 9.25
N ASN A 110 32.27 21.12 9.15
CA ASN A 110 33.58 21.10 9.79
C ASN A 110 34.61 21.89 8.98
N GLU A 111 34.51 21.86 7.64
CA GLU A 111 35.33 22.67 6.73
C GLU A 111 35.00 24.17 6.84
N SER A 112 33.72 24.55 6.88
CA SER A 112 33.30 25.96 7.01
C SER A 112 33.72 26.59 8.35
N LYS A 113 33.95 25.78 9.40
CA LYS A 113 34.45 26.25 10.70
C LYS A 113 35.96 26.56 10.72
N THR A 114 36.71 26.22 9.68
CA THR A 114 38.18 26.39 9.68
C THR A 114 38.68 27.73 9.14
N GLY A 115 37.82 28.57 8.54
CA GLY A 115 38.24 29.78 7.83
C GLY A 115 37.97 31.13 8.52
N GLU A 116 36.73 31.41 8.94
CA GLU A 116 36.32 32.80 9.26
C GLU A 116 35.58 32.97 10.61
N ALA A 117 35.24 31.87 11.29
CA ALA A 117 34.39 31.89 12.48
C ALA A 117 35.15 32.02 13.83
N THR A 118 36.39 32.52 13.84
CA THR A 118 37.13 32.71 15.11
C THR A 118 36.81 34.04 15.80
N LYS A 119 36.14 34.96 15.11
CA LYS A 119 35.70 36.22 15.70
C LYS A 119 34.26 36.07 16.18
N PRO A 120 33.99 36.23 17.49
CA PRO A 120 32.63 36.19 18.00
C PRO A 120 31.81 37.35 17.41
N MET A 121 30.48 37.18 17.29
CA MET A 121 29.55 38.15 16.67
C MET A 121 29.74 39.60 17.14
N TRP A 122 30.15 39.83 18.39
CA TRP A 122 30.41 41.16 18.94
C TRP A 122 31.65 41.87 18.39
N ALA A 123 32.51 41.16 17.64
CA ALA A 123 33.72 41.69 17.01
C ALA A 123 33.54 41.92 15.49
N MET A 124 32.32 41.76 14.96
CA MET A 124 31.97 42.05 13.56
C MET A 124 31.26 43.40 13.41
N THR A 125 31.34 44.00 12.23
CA THR A 125 30.59 45.21 11.87
C THR A 125 29.09 44.90 11.80
N GLU A 126 28.24 45.89 12.07
CA GLU A 126 26.77 45.73 12.18
C GLU A 126 26.13 45.07 10.94
N GLU A 127 26.59 45.41 9.74
CA GLU A 127 26.11 44.83 8.48
C GLU A 127 26.48 43.35 8.36
N ASN A 128 27.74 42.99 8.65
CA ASN A 128 28.19 41.59 8.63
C ASN A 128 27.56 40.75 9.76
N ALA A 129 27.28 41.35 10.91
CA ALA A 129 26.61 40.68 12.02
C ALA A 129 25.16 40.33 11.67
N LYS A 130 24.48 41.18 10.89
CA LYS A 130 23.12 40.95 10.40
C LYS A 130 23.10 39.90 9.29
N GLU A 131 24.00 39.97 8.32
CA GLU A 131 24.11 38.91 7.30
C GLU A 131 24.44 37.55 7.90
N ALA A 132 25.29 37.51 8.93
CA ALA A 132 25.59 36.27 9.65
C ALA A 132 24.40 35.74 10.47
N SER A 133 23.50 36.60 10.97
CA SER A 133 22.26 36.13 11.61
C SER A 133 21.30 35.57 10.59
N ASP A 134 21.12 36.26 9.46
CA ASP A 134 20.17 35.86 8.42
C ASP A 134 20.59 34.52 7.78
N GLN A 135 21.90 34.34 7.52
CA GLN A 135 22.43 33.05 7.04
C GLN A 135 22.24 31.91 8.05
N LYS A 136 22.37 32.21 9.35
CA LYS A 136 22.17 31.21 10.40
C LYS A 136 20.71 30.80 10.52
N GLU A 137 19.78 31.75 10.36
CA GLU A 137 18.35 31.46 10.31
C GLU A 137 18.01 30.55 9.12
N GLU A 138 18.56 30.82 7.94
CA GLU A 138 18.40 29.95 6.76
C GLU A 138 19.00 28.54 6.96
N GLU A 139 20.17 28.44 7.61
CA GLU A 139 20.77 27.13 7.97
C GLU A 139 19.86 26.33 8.92
N ASP A 140 19.30 26.99 9.95
CA ASP A 140 18.41 26.36 10.93
C ASP A 140 17.07 25.92 10.26
N GLU A 141 16.53 26.72 9.35
CA GLU A 141 15.35 26.34 8.55
C GLU A 141 15.61 25.12 7.67
N MET A 142 16.78 25.08 7.04
CA MET A 142 17.18 23.94 6.22
C MET A 142 17.39 22.68 7.06
N ASP A 143 17.92 22.80 8.28
CA ASP A 143 18.03 21.67 9.21
C ASP A 143 16.65 21.15 9.62
N LEU A 144 15.72 22.05 9.94
CA LEU A 144 14.34 21.68 10.26
C LEU A 144 13.62 20.98 9.10
N LEU A 145 13.82 21.45 7.86
CA LEU A 145 13.30 20.80 6.66
C LEU A 145 13.92 19.42 6.41
N ASN A 146 15.19 19.21 6.79
CA ASN A 146 15.83 17.90 6.68
C ASN A 146 15.34 16.93 7.76
N PHE A 147 15.13 17.42 8.97
CA PHE A 147 14.55 16.64 10.06
C PHE A 147 13.14 16.16 9.71
N ALA A 148 12.28 17.05 9.22
CA ALA A 148 10.91 16.69 8.82
C ALA A 148 10.87 15.63 7.72
N LYS A 149 11.82 15.67 6.77
CA LYS A 149 11.97 14.66 5.71
C LYS A 149 12.52 13.31 6.21
N GLY A 150 13.20 13.31 7.37
CA GLY A 150 13.74 12.12 8.01
C GLY A 150 12.77 11.42 8.96
N LEU A 151 11.57 11.98 9.21
CA LEU A 151 10.56 11.34 10.04
C LEU A 151 9.89 10.19 9.26
N ASP A 152 10.08 8.98 9.76
CA ASP A 152 9.39 7.78 9.30
C ASP A 152 8.03 7.67 10.01
N PHE A 153 7.01 8.34 9.45
CA PHE A 153 5.66 8.34 9.99
C PHE A 153 4.98 6.97 9.87
N ASP A 154 5.32 6.20 8.83
CA ASP A 154 4.70 4.89 8.56
C ASP A 154 5.00 3.89 9.67
N LYS A 155 6.24 3.87 10.18
CA LYS A 155 6.59 3.05 11.35
C LYS A 155 5.72 3.36 12.59
N TYR A 156 5.45 4.63 12.84
CA TYR A 156 4.64 5.03 13.99
C TYR A 156 3.14 4.77 13.77
N ILE A 157 2.67 4.86 12.54
CA ILE A 157 1.30 4.50 12.16
C ILE A 157 1.10 3.00 12.33
N ASP A 158 2.02 2.16 11.84
CA ASP A 158 1.96 0.71 11.99
C ASP A 158 1.89 0.28 13.47
N ASP A 159 2.72 0.88 14.33
CA ASP A 159 2.69 0.61 15.78
C ASP A 159 1.36 1.03 16.42
N MET A 160 0.75 2.12 15.96
CA MET A 160 -0.57 2.58 16.42
C MET A 160 -1.70 1.66 15.92
N GLU A 161 -1.65 1.20 14.68
CA GLU A 161 -2.61 0.24 14.14
C GLU A 161 -2.55 -1.08 14.92
N VAL A 162 -1.34 -1.61 15.14
CA VAL A 162 -1.11 -2.80 15.96
C VAL A 162 -1.61 -2.59 17.39
N SER A 163 -1.31 -1.46 18.01
CA SER A 163 -1.83 -1.09 19.32
C SER A 163 -3.36 -1.12 19.38
N THR A 164 -4.03 -0.50 18.40
CA THR A 164 -5.50 -0.48 18.34
C THR A 164 -6.09 -1.87 18.10
N MET A 165 -5.44 -2.69 17.28
CA MET A 165 -5.87 -4.08 17.05
C MET A 165 -5.71 -4.93 18.31
N ILE A 166 -4.60 -4.77 19.03
CA ILE A 166 -4.38 -5.44 20.33
C ILE A 166 -5.42 -5.00 21.34
N GLU A 167 -5.79 -3.72 21.38
CA GLU A 167 -6.84 -3.21 22.25
C GLU A 167 -8.21 -3.81 21.91
N GLN A 168 -8.54 -3.95 20.63
CA GLN A 168 -9.75 -4.64 20.18
C GLN A 168 -9.76 -6.13 20.60
N VAL A 169 -8.63 -6.83 20.44
CA VAL A 169 -8.50 -8.23 20.87
C VAL A 169 -8.65 -8.35 22.38
N LYS A 170 -8.04 -7.46 23.16
CA LYS A 170 -8.20 -7.43 24.63
C LYS A 170 -9.65 -7.20 25.05
N ASN A 171 -10.35 -6.28 24.40
CA ASN A 171 -11.77 -6.04 24.66
C ASN A 171 -12.60 -7.29 24.35
N ARG A 172 -12.31 -7.98 23.23
CA ARG A 172 -13.00 -9.22 22.87
C ARG A 172 -12.72 -10.37 23.85
N ILE A 173 -11.47 -10.50 24.31
CA ILE A 173 -11.11 -11.47 25.34
C ILE A 173 -11.86 -11.15 26.64
N GLY A 174 -11.91 -9.90 27.07
CA GLY A 174 -12.67 -9.49 28.25
C GLY A 174 -14.17 -9.78 28.13
N GLU A 175 -14.77 -9.51 26.97
CA GLU A 175 -16.17 -9.89 26.69
C GLU A 175 -16.38 -11.40 26.81
N LEU A 176 -15.52 -12.20 26.18
CA LEU A 176 -15.60 -13.67 26.21
C LEU A 176 -15.33 -14.25 27.61
N GLU A 177 -14.46 -13.63 28.41
CA GLU A 177 -14.22 -14.01 29.81
C GLU A 177 -15.43 -13.72 30.71
N THR A 178 -16.20 -12.68 30.38
CA THR A 178 -17.43 -12.32 31.12
C THR A 178 -18.67 -13.09 30.64
N MET A 179 -18.65 -13.66 29.43
CA MET A 179 -19.70 -14.53 28.94
C MET A 179 -19.51 -15.95 29.49
N ASN A 180 -20.55 -16.48 30.15
CA ASN A 180 -20.54 -17.83 30.69
C ASN A 180 -20.51 -18.88 29.55
N GLU A 181 -19.91 -20.06 29.76
CA GLU A 181 -19.73 -21.10 28.71
C GLU A 181 -21.04 -21.48 27.98
N GLU A 182 -22.20 -21.35 28.64
CA GLU A 182 -23.53 -21.58 28.04
C GLU A 182 -24.00 -20.48 27.06
N GLU A 183 -23.59 -19.21 27.23
CA GLU A 183 -23.93 -18.13 26.29
C GLU A 183 -23.08 -18.18 25.02
N VAL A 184 -21.81 -18.59 25.14
CA VAL A 184 -20.89 -18.79 24.02
C VAL A 184 -21.43 -19.89 23.09
N ALA A 185 -21.91 -21.00 23.65
CA ALA A 185 -22.53 -22.09 22.89
C ALA A 185 -23.84 -21.67 22.19
N ALA A 186 -24.63 -20.78 22.81
CA ALA A 186 -25.88 -20.28 22.22
C ALA A 186 -25.64 -19.29 21.06
N GLN A 187 -24.57 -18.49 21.11
CA GLN A 187 -24.18 -17.58 20.02
C GLN A 187 -23.55 -18.30 18.83
N GLU A 188 -22.84 -19.40 19.05
CA GLU A 188 -22.23 -20.20 17.97
C GLU A 188 -23.31 -20.89 17.10
N ILE A 189 -24.43 -21.29 17.69
CA ILE A 189 -25.60 -21.87 16.98
C ILE A 189 -26.37 -20.81 16.16
N ARG A 190 -26.32 -19.52 16.54
CA ARG A 190 -26.97 -18.42 15.81
C ARG A 190 -26.20 -17.93 14.58
N GLY A 191 -24.99 -18.45 14.31
CA GLY A 191 -24.23 -18.12 13.10
C GLY A 191 -23.71 -16.67 13.06
N GLU A 192 -23.59 -16.00 14.21
CA GLU A 192 -23.09 -14.62 14.32
C GLU A 192 -21.56 -14.50 14.27
N ASN A 193 -20.83 -15.60 14.11
CA ASN A 193 -19.37 -15.62 13.88
C ASN A 193 -18.98 -15.24 12.44
N ARG A 194 -19.77 -14.39 11.79
CA ARG A 194 -19.31 -13.60 10.63
C ARG A 194 -18.53 -12.43 11.21
N PRO A 195 -17.35 -12.03 10.68
CA PRO A 195 -16.67 -10.83 11.17
C PRO A 195 -17.65 -9.66 11.11
N GLN A 196 -18.18 -9.29 12.28
CA GLN A 196 -19.13 -8.20 12.40
C GLN A 196 -18.33 -6.93 12.11
N THR A 197 -18.63 -6.33 10.97
CA THR A 197 -18.33 -4.92 10.74
C THR A 197 -18.78 -4.15 11.98
N LEU A 198 -17.86 -3.41 12.60
CA LEU A 198 -18.03 -2.54 13.78
C LEU A 198 -19.42 -2.61 14.41
N SER A 199 -19.56 -3.28 15.56
CA SER A 199 -20.82 -3.33 16.30
C SER A 199 -21.40 -1.91 16.46
N GLU A 200 -22.72 -1.76 16.40
CA GLU A 200 -23.39 -0.44 16.54
C GLU A 200 -22.91 0.34 17.77
N GLN A 201 -22.53 -0.38 18.84
CA GLN A 201 -21.96 0.20 20.06
C GLN A 201 -20.57 0.80 19.85
N SER A 202 -19.71 0.16 19.05
CA SER A 202 -18.40 0.71 18.67
C SER A 202 -18.52 1.89 17.70
N ILE A 203 -19.51 1.87 16.80
CA ILE A 203 -19.85 3.02 15.93
C ILE A 203 -20.33 4.21 16.76
N ALA A 204 -21.21 3.98 17.74
CA ALA A 204 -21.71 5.02 18.65
C ALA A 204 -20.59 5.65 19.49
N LYS A 205 -19.64 4.84 19.98
CA LYS A 205 -18.45 5.34 20.72
C LYS A 205 -17.52 6.17 19.82
N LEU A 206 -17.35 5.79 18.56
CA LEU A 206 -16.59 6.55 17.57
C LEU A 206 -17.28 7.88 17.21
N GLN A 207 -18.61 7.87 17.00
CA GLN A 207 -19.41 9.09 16.76
C GLN A 207 -19.36 10.05 17.94
N ALA A 208 -19.40 9.54 19.19
CA ALA A 208 -19.28 10.38 20.38
C ALA A 208 -17.90 11.04 20.52
N LYS A 209 -16.83 10.37 20.06
CA LYS A 209 -15.45 10.84 20.18
C LYS A 209 -15.04 11.81 19.06
N TYR A 210 -15.54 11.61 17.85
CA TYR A 210 -15.13 12.37 16.66
C TYR A 210 -16.20 13.32 16.09
N GLY A 211 -17.39 13.35 16.70
CA GLY A 211 -18.52 14.14 16.23
C GLY A 211 -19.21 13.51 15.02
N ASP A 212 -20.51 13.77 14.88
CA ASP A 212 -21.32 13.22 13.80
C ASP A 212 -20.93 13.89 12.47
N VAL A 213 -20.35 13.11 11.55
CA VAL A 213 -20.20 13.54 10.16
C VAL A 213 -21.57 13.34 9.53
N PRO A 214 -22.24 14.38 8.99
CA PRO A 214 -23.60 14.24 8.52
C PRO A 214 -23.68 13.11 7.49
N ARG A 215 -24.34 12.02 7.87
CA ARG A 215 -24.69 10.92 6.98
C ARG A 215 -25.61 11.53 5.92
N ALA A 216 -25.09 11.70 4.71
CA ALA A 216 -25.90 12.07 3.56
C ALA A 216 -27.07 11.08 3.51
N GLU A 217 -28.29 11.60 3.69
CA GLU A 217 -29.51 10.81 3.64
C GLU A 217 -29.49 9.94 2.37
N GLU A 218 -29.73 8.64 2.50
CA GLU A 218 -29.89 7.69 1.39
C GLU A 218 -31.20 7.99 0.62
N LYS A 219 -31.28 9.18 0.01
CA LYS A 219 -32.43 9.61 -0.81
C LYS A 219 -32.13 9.69 -2.31
N ASP A 220 -30.91 9.38 -2.74
CA ASP A 220 -30.47 9.69 -4.10
C ASP A 220 -30.15 8.44 -4.95
N ASP A 221 -30.94 7.35 -4.82
CA ASP A 221 -30.82 6.16 -5.69
C ASP A 221 -31.00 6.52 -7.18
N ASP A 222 -31.86 7.49 -7.47
CA ASP A 222 -32.04 8.05 -8.81
C ASP A 222 -30.76 8.75 -9.32
N ALA A 223 -30.05 9.49 -8.46
CA ALA A 223 -28.81 10.17 -8.86
C ALA A 223 -27.67 9.17 -9.09
N VAL A 224 -27.64 8.07 -8.33
CA VAL A 224 -26.70 6.96 -8.52
C VAL A 224 -26.96 6.27 -9.86
N SER A 225 -28.24 6.03 -10.18
CA SER A 225 -28.67 5.41 -11.44
C SER A 225 -28.34 6.28 -12.65
N VAL A 226 -28.60 7.59 -12.57
CA VAL A 226 -28.23 8.56 -13.63
C VAL A 226 -26.71 8.66 -13.79
N ALA A 227 -25.95 8.75 -12.70
CA ALA A 227 -24.49 8.82 -12.77
C ALA A 227 -23.88 7.57 -13.43
N ARG A 228 -24.46 6.40 -13.15
CA ARG A 228 -24.03 5.13 -13.74
C ARG A 228 -24.37 5.04 -15.23
N SER A 229 -25.55 5.51 -15.65
CA SER A 229 -25.93 5.58 -17.06
C SER A 229 -25.04 6.54 -17.85
N VAL A 230 -24.83 7.76 -17.34
CA VAL A 230 -23.98 8.77 -18.01
C VAL A 230 -22.53 8.29 -18.17
N LEU A 231 -21.97 7.62 -17.15
CA LEU A 231 -20.62 7.06 -17.23
C LEU A 231 -20.53 5.83 -18.15
N GLY A 232 -21.64 5.11 -18.34
CA GLY A 232 -21.71 3.93 -19.22
C GLY A 232 -21.92 4.26 -20.70
N ASP A 233 -22.78 5.24 -20.98
CA ASP A 233 -23.29 5.51 -22.33
C ASP A 233 -22.43 6.52 -23.11
N ASP A 234 -21.78 7.47 -22.43
CA ASP A 234 -20.99 8.51 -23.11
C ASP A 234 -19.51 8.15 -23.26
N ALA A 235 -19.09 7.90 -24.51
CA ALA A 235 -17.70 7.63 -24.86
C ALA A 235 -16.73 8.78 -24.48
N LYS A 236 -17.24 10.01 -24.36
CA LYS A 236 -16.48 11.20 -23.95
C LYS A 236 -16.22 11.28 -22.44
N MET A 237 -16.97 10.53 -21.62
CA MET A 237 -16.86 10.53 -20.15
C MET A 237 -16.11 9.32 -19.59
N LYS A 238 -15.59 8.43 -20.45
CA LYS A 238 -14.79 7.24 -20.07
C LYS A 238 -13.51 7.55 -19.29
N GLY A 239 -13.07 8.82 -19.24
CA GLY A 239 -11.94 9.28 -18.43
C GLY A 239 -12.30 9.60 -16.97
N VAL A 240 -13.59 9.66 -16.60
CA VAL A 240 -14.03 9.94 -15.23
C VAL A 240 -14.30 8.62 -14.51
N HIS A 241 -13.42 8.23 -13.58
CA HIS A 241 -13.53 6.97 -12.82
C HIS A 241 -14.28 7.12 -11.49
N SER A 242 -14.65 8.34 -11.10
CA SER A 242 -15.34 8.60 -9.83
C SER A 242 -16.85 8.72 -10.03
N GLN A 243 -17.56 7.62 -9.80
CA GLN A 243 -19.02 7.61 -9.75
C GLN A 243 -19.54 8.57 -8.67
N LYS A 244 -18.89 8.62 -7.50
CA LYS A 244 -19.29 9.44 -6.36
C LYS A 244 -19.31 10.94 -6.66
N SER A 245 -18.35 11.41 -7.46
CA SER A 245 -18.29 12.82 -7.88
C SER A 245 -19.42 13.18 -8.85
N VAL A 246 -19.75 12.28 -9.78
CA VAL A 246 -20.86 12.47 -10.73
C VAL A 246 -22.21 12.39 -10.01
N THR A 247 -22.37 11.45 -9.07
CA THR A 247 -23.57 11.35 -8.23
C THR A 247 -23.77 12.61 -7.39
N ALA A 248 -22.72 13.16 -6.79
CA ALA A 248 -22.81 14.41 -6.02
C ALA A 248 -23.25 15.59 -6.89
N ILE A 249 -22.79 15.66 -8.15
CA ILE A 249 -23.22 16.68 -9.11
C ILE A 249 -24.69 16.44 -9.52
N ALA A 250 -25.08 15.18 -9.76
CA ALA A 250 -26.43 14.81 -10.16
C ALA A 250 -27.46 15.09 -9.06
N ALA A 251 -27.13 14.78 -7.81
CA ALA A 251 -27.91 15.11 -6.63
C ALA A 251 -28.00 16.64 -6.43
N ARG A 252 -26.87 17.35 -6.50
CA ARG A 252 -26.82 18.80 -6.28
C ARG A 252 -27.56 19.61 -7.35
N LYS A 253 -27.63 19.12 -8.58
CA LYS A 253 -28.38 19.74 -9.68
C LYS A 253 -29.80 19.20 -9.82
N GLY A 254 -30.23 18.25 -8.98
CA GLY A 254 -31.56 17.66 -9.04
C GLY A 254 -31.90 17.16 -10.45
N LEU A 255 -30.96 16.50 -11.13
CA LEU A 255 -31.10 16.15 -12.56
C LEU A 255 -32.30 15.24 -12.85
N GLY A 256 -32.90 14.60 -11.83
CA GLY A 256 -34.16 13.86 -11.95
C GLY A 256 -35.40 14.73 -12.23
N LYS A 257 -35.28 16.07 -12.21
CA LYS A 257 -36.37 17.03 -12.49
C LYS A 257 -36.07 17.96 -13.67
N ILE A 258 -35.27 17.53 -14.65
CA ILE A 258 -35.05 18.32 -15.88
C ILE A 258 -36.11 17.97 -16.92
N THR A 259 -37.34 18.35 -16.64
CA THR A 259 -38.35 18.65 -17.65
C THR A 259 -39.14 19.87 -17.20
N GLU A 260 -38.46 20.98 -16.94
CA GLU A 260 -39.01 22.35 -17.04
C GLU A 260 -37.93 23.33 -16.56
N ALA A 261 -37.41 24.10 -17.51
CA ALA A 261 -36.53 25.21 -17.22
C ALA A 261 -37.33 26.35 -16.60
N LYS A 262 -36.94 26.81 -15.41
CA LYS A 262 -37.14 28.20 -15.00
C LYS A 262 -36.17 28.67 -13.91
N GLU A 263 -35.59 29.82 -14.24
CA GLU A 263 -35.10 30.90 -13.39
C GLU A 263 -33.83 30.76 -12.54
N GLU A 264 -33.03 31.81 -12.70
CA GLU A 264 -31.77 32.13 -12.04
C GLU A 264 -31.95 32.25 -10.53
N GLU A 265 -31.30 31.37 -9.77
CA GLU A 265 -31.03 31.64 -8.37
C GLU A 265 -29.62 32.25 -8.27
N LYS A 266 -29.59 33.58 -8.14
CA LYS A 266 -28.40 34.38 -7.89
C LYS A 266 -27.78 33.97 -6.57
N ARG A 267 -26.83 33.04 -6.61
CA ARG A 267 -26.06 32.61 -5.43
C ARG A 267 -25.27 33.80 -4.89
N GLU A 268 -25.58 34.24 -3.69
CA GLU A 268 -24.75 35.24 -3.00
C GLU A 268 -23.36 34.65 -2.76
N ALA A 269 -22.33 35.37 -3.22
CA ALA A 269 -20.95 34.97 -3.06
C ALA A 269 -20.62 34.87 -1.56
N PRO A 270 -19.75 33.93 -1.15
CA PRO A 270 -19.35 33.81 0.25
C PRO A 270 -18.79 35.14 0.76
N ARG A 271 -19.19 35.53 1.97
CA ARG A 271 -18.71 36.75 2.62
C ARG A 271 -17.23 36.60 2.97
N ILE A 272 -16.37 37.14 2.11
CA ILE A 272 -14.94 37.24 2.36
C ILE A 272 -14.72 38.41 3.32
N VAL A 273 -14.37 38.10 4.57
CA VAL A 273 -13.88 39.11 5.52
C VAL A 273 -12.36 39.17 5.37
N THR A 274 -11.90 40.10 4.54
CA THR A 274 -10.49 40.49 4.54
C THR A 274 -10.25 41.36 5.77
N HIS A 275 -9.43 40.90 6.70
CA HIS A 275 -8.79 41.80 7.64
C HIS A 275 -7.87 42.69 6.81
N THR A 276 -8.23 43.96 6.67
CA THR A 276 -7.32 44.96 6.10
C THR A 276 -6.11 45.03 7.02
N ASP A 277 -4.92 44.85 6.46
CA ASP A 277 -3.66 45.26 7.07
C ASP A 277 -3.64 46.79 7.15
N ASP A 278 -4.51 47.35 8.00
CA ASP A 278 -4.52 48.78 8.31
C ASP A 278 -3.29 49.05 9.20
N ASP A 279 -2.16 49.19 8.51
CA ASP A 279 -0.84 49.66 8.94
C ASP A 279 -0.48 49.32 10.39
N GLY A 280 -0.69 48.06 10.79
CA GLY A 280 -0.23 47.55 12.07
C GLY A 280 -0.58 48.46 13.26
N THR A 281 -1.78 49.05 13.31
CA THR A 281 -2.20 49.87 14.48
C THR A 281 -2.11 49.08 15.79
N ARG A 282 -2.25 47.74 15.75
CA ARG A 282 -1.98 46.83 16.88
C ARG A 282 -0.48 46.56 17.16
N LEU A 283 0.40 46.82 16.21
CA LEU A 283 1.87 46.69 16.31
C LEU A 283 2.55 48.01 16.69
N ALA A 284 2.00 49.16 16.28
CA ALA A 284 2.52 50.49 16.59
C ALA A 284 2.55 50.77 18.11
N ASN A 285 1.51 50.34 18.84
CA ASN A 285 1.38 50.61 20.27
C ASN A 285 2.28 49.72 21.15
N LYS A 286 2.99 48.72 20.58
CA LYS A 286 3.87 47.82 21.35
C LYS A 286 5.18 48.47 21.81
N LYS A 287 5.56 49.61 21.22
CA LYS A 287 6.77 50.37 21.60
C LYS A 287 6.49 51.50 22.57
N GLU A 288 5.24 51.77 22.89
CA GLU A 288 4.88 52.82 23.84
C GLU A 288 5.30 52.40 25.25
N VAL A 289 5.99 53.31 25.95
CA VAL A 289 6.63 53.03 27.24
C VAL A 289 5.65 52.44 28.27
N HIS A 290 4.39 52.86 28.25
CA HIS A 290 3.35 52.39 29.19
C HIS A 290 2.85 50.95 28.93
N ASN A 291 3.13 50.39 27.74
CA ASN A 291 2.78 49.01 27.39
C ASN A 291 3.92 48.02 27.70
N LEU A 292 5.04 48.51 28.25
CA LEU A 292 6.16 47.66 28.62
C LEU A 292 5.85 46.89 29.92
N PRO A 293 6.12 45.57 29.99
CA PRO A 293 5.72 44.71 31.10
C PRO A 293 6.24 45.09 32.50
N TYR A 294 7.20 46.01 32.57
CA TYR A 294 7.89 46.42 33.79
C TYR A 294 7.51 47.84 34.24
N MET A 295 6.92 48.68 33.38
CA MET A 295 6.59 50.06 33.75
C MET A 295 5.43 50.16 34.74
N ASN A 296 4.52 49.17 34.74
CA ASN A 296 3.38 49.12 35.65
C ASN A 296 3.55 48.09 36.79
N ARG A 297 4.77 47.55 36.95
CA ARG A 297 5.09 46.71 38.10
C ARG A 297 5.63 47.61 39.22
N ASN A 298 5.01 47.51 40.39
CA ASN A 298 5.40 48.26 41.58
C ASN A 298 6.83 47.83 41.97
N PRO A 299 7.82 48.75 42.01
CA PRO A 299 9.23 48.39 42.25
C PRO A 299 9.52 47.87 43.67
N CYS A 300 8.52 47.79 44.54
CA CYS A 300 8.64 47.35 45.93
C CYS A 300 7.90 46.02 46.23
N VAL A 301 7.66 45.17 45.22
CA VAL A 301 7.17 43.78 45.43
C VAL A 301 8.13 42.79 44.81
#